data_AF-A0A3D1BME1-F1
#
_entry.id   AF-A0A3D1BME1-F1
#
_cell.length_a   1.000
_cell.length_b   1.000
_cell.length_c   1.000
_cell.angle_alpha   90.00
_cell.angle_beta   90.00
_cell.angle_gamma   90.00
#
_symmetry.space_group_name_H-M   'P 1'
#
loop_
_entity.id
_entity.type
_entity.pdbx_description
1 polymer ?
#
loop_
_entity_poly.entity_id
_entity_poly.type
_entity_poly.pdbx_seq_one_letter_code
_entity_poly.pdbx_strand_id
1 'polypeptide(L)'
;VCHPFIVGELACGNLRNRTEILSLLQALPTATQAEHEDVMQFIENHQLMGKGLGYIDMHLLASALLTEVSIWTLDKKLYEIATELGIAFIKT
;
A
#
# COMPACT_ATOMS: atom_id res chain seq x y z
N VAL A 1 -7.05 8.64 -1.35
CA VAL A 1 -5.80 8.76 -0.57
C VAL A 1 -4.67 8.12 -1.36
N CYS A 2 -3.42 8.56 -1.20
CA CYS A 2 -2.24 7.96 -1.84
C CYS A 2 -1.11 7.79 -0.83
N HIS A 3 -0.42 6.65 -0.85
CA HIS A 3 0.74 6.41 0.01
C HIS A 3 2.02 6.89 -0.70
N PRO A 4 2.98 7.55 -0.01
CA PRO A 4 4.21 8.06 -0.63
C PRO A 4 5.03 6.99 -1.38
N PHE A 5 5.02 5.74 -0.91
CA PHE A 5 5.74 4.65 -1.58
C PHE A 5 5.15 4.28 -2.95
N ILE A 6 3.85 4.45 -3.18
CA ILE A 6 3.24 4.25 -4.52
C ILE A 6 3.78 5.32 -5.48
N VAL A 7 3.88 6.57 -5.02
CA VAL A 7 4.48 7.67 -5.80
C VAL A 7 5.94 7.35 -6.11
N GLY A 8 6.70 6.86 -5.12
CA GLY A 8 8.10 6.46 -5.28
C GLY A 8 8.27 5.32 -6.29
N GLU A 9 7.46 4.26 -6.19
CA GLU A 9 7.51 3.11 -7.09
C GLU A 9 7.18 3.51 -8.54
N LEU A 10 6.12 4.32 -8.73
CA LEU A 10 5.77 4.87 -10.04
C LEU A 10 6.85 5.81 -10.58
N ALA A 11 7.52 6.57 -9.71
CA ALA A 11 8.61 7.47 -10.11
C ALA A 11 9.86 6.74 -10.60
N CYS A 12 10.08 5.49 -10.16
CA CYS A 12 11.13 4.59 -10.65
C CYS A 12 10.78 3.95 -12.00
N GLY A 13 9.50 3.89 -12.36
CA GLY A 13 9.02 3.34 -13.63
C GLY A 13 9.17 4.29 -14.82
N ASN A 14 8.91 3.76 -16.03
CA ASN A 14 8.89 4.56 -17.26
C ASN A 14 7.44 4.99 -17.61
N LEU A 15 7.10 6.22 -17.23
CA LEU A 15 5.78 6.83 -17.47
C LEU A 15 5.84 7.86 -18.59
N ARG A 16 4.92 7.79 -19.56
CA ARG A 16 4.87 8.76 -20.69
C ARG A 16 4.63 10.20 -20.22
N ASN A 17 3.65 10.42 -19.36
CA ASN A 17 3.30 11.73 -18.79
C ASN A 17 3.82 11.86 -17.34
N ARG A 18 5.07 11.43 -17.10
CA ARG A 18 5.64 11.28 -15.76
C ARG A 18 5.39 12.48 -14.84
N THR A 19 5.72 13.68 -15.29
CA THR A 19 5.61 14.90 -14.47
C THR A 19 4.17 15.19 -14.05
N GLU A 20 3.23 15.09 -15.00
CA GLU A 20 1.81 15.33 -14.74
C GLU A 20 1.23 14.27 -13.80
N ILE A 21 1.48 12.99 -14.07
CA ILE A 21 0.97 11.88 -13.25
C ILE A 21 1.48 11.97 -11.81
N LEU A 22 2.78 12.17 -11.62
CA LEU A 22 3.37 12.28 -10.27
C LEU A 22 2.86 13.53 -9.53
N SER A 23 2.64 14.64 -10.24
CA SER A 23 2.06 15.86 -9.64
C SER A 23 0.63 15.62 -9.16
N LEU A 24 -0.21 15.00 -9.99
CA LEU A 24 -1.59 14.67 -9.65
C LEU A 24 -1.68 13.69 -8.47
N LEU A 25 -0.81 12.68 -8.43
CA LEU A 25 -0.78 11.72 -7.31
C LEU A 25 -0.34 12.37 -6.00
N GLN A 26 0.65 13.27 -6.04
CA GLN A 26 1.11 14.02 -4.86
C GLN A 26 0.06 15.02 -4.36
N ALA A 27 -0.88 15.44 -5.20
CA ALA A 27 -1.99 16.31 -4.80
C ALA A 27 -3.12 15.57 -4.06
N LEU A 28 -3.11 14.22 -4.05
CA LEU A 28 -4.08 13.43 -3.30
C LEU A 28 -3.80 13.52 -1.79
N PRO A 29 -4.83 13.37 -0.93
CA PRO A 29 -4.63 13.19 0.50
C PRO A 29 -3.64 12.04 0.76
N THR A 30 -2.68 12.27 1.64
CA THR A 30 -1.64 11.28 1.96
C THR A 30 -2.13 10.30 3.02
N ALA A 31 -1.84 9.01 2.85
CA ALA A 31 -2.10 8.01 3.87
C ALA A 31 -1.11 8.17 5.04
N THR A 32 -1.54 7.83 6.26
CA THR A 32 -0.64 7.74 7.41
C THR A 32 0.42 6.70 7.11
N GLN A 33 1.68 7.11 7.04
CA GLN A 33 2.80 6.22 6.79
C GLN A 33 3.09 5.44 8.07
N ALA A 34 3.06 4.11 8.00
CA ALA A 34 3.51 3.25 9.11
C ALA A 34 5.01 3.46 9.37
N GLU A 35 5.45 3.47 10.63
CA GLU A 35 6.88 3.53 10.91
C GLU A 35 7.53 2.16 10.68
N HIS A 36 8.85 2.14 10.48
CA HIS A 36 9.58 0.89 10.23
C HIS A 36 9.28 -0.17 11.30
N GLU A 37 9.31 0.23 12.58
CA GLU A 37 9.06 -0.64 13.72
C GLU A 37 7.61 -1.18 13.74
N ASP A 38 6.63 -0.34 13.42
CA ASP A 38 5.22 -0.74 13.30
C ASP A 38 5.04 -1.79 12.21
N VAL A 39 5.71 -1.62 11.06
CA VAL A 39 5.66 -2.59 9.96
C VAL A 39 6.31 -3.91 10.36
N MET A 40 7.45 -3.88 11.05
CA MET A 40 8.10 -5.10 11.53
C MET A 40 7.20 -5.85 12.53
N GLN A 41 6.60 -5.12 13.48
CA GLN A 41 5.67 -5.71 14.43
C GLN A 41 4.39 -6.23 13.75
N PHE A 42 3.88 -5.50 12.75
CA PHE A 42 2.72 -5.89 11.96
C PHE A 42 2.94 -7.22 11.23
N ILE A 43 4.12 -7.40 10.62
CA ILE A 43 4.51 -8.64 9.93
C ILE A 43 4.48 -9.83 10.91
N GLU A 44 5.08 -9.68 12.09
CA GLU A 44 5.13 -10.73 13.12
C GLU A 44 3.73 -11.05 13.67
N ASN A 45 2.97 -10.02 14.05
CA ASN A 45 1.64 -10.17 14.65
C ASN A 45 0.64 -10.88 13.73
N HIS A 46 0.75 -10.66 12.41
CA HIS A 46 -0.13 -11.26 11.41
C HIS A 46 0.51 -12.45 10.69
N GLN A 47 1.71 -12.87 11.08
CA GLN A 47 2.47 -13.98 10.48
C GLN A 47 2.55 -13.90 8.94
N LEU A 48 2.87 -12.71 8.42
CA LEU A 48 2.82 -12.40 6.97
C LEU A 48 4.08 -12.83 6.21
N MET A 49 5.04 -13.46 6.90
CA MET A 49 6.27 -13.98 6.31
C MET A 49 5.97 -15.08 5.30
N GLY A 50 6.71 -15.10 4.18
CA GLY A 50 6.58 -16.15 3.16
C GLY A 50 5.30 -16.10 2.31
N LYS A 51 4.46 -15.07 2.46
CA LYS A 51 3.23 -14.89 1.66
C LYS A 51 3.49 -14.37 0.23
N GLY A 52 4.75 -14.07 -0.10
CA GLY A 52 5.15 -13.61 -1.42
C GLY A 52 4.77 -12.17 -1.73
N LEU A 53 4.62 -11.36 -0.68
CA LEU A 53 4.51 -9.90 -0.68
C LEU A 53 5.87 -9.28 -0.37
N GLY A 54 6.16 -8.13 -0.97
CA GLY A 54 7.35 -7.33 -0.71
C GLY A 54 7.21 -6.47 0.56
N TYR A 55 8.32 -5.86 0.98
CA TYR A 55 8.30 -4.97 2.15
C TYR A 55 7.41 -3.74 1.95
N ILE A 56 7.36 -3.20 0.72
CA ILE A 56 6.46 -2.09 0.37
C ILE A 56 5.00 -2.51 0.54
N ASP A 57 4.62 -3.72 0.12
CA ASP A 57 3.26 -4.24 0.30
C ASP A 57 2.87 -4.29 1.78
N MET A 58 3.78 -4.73 2.66
CA MET A 58 3.56 -4.73 4.12
C MET A 58 3.35 -3.31 4.64
N HIS A 59 4.13 -2.37 4.11
CA HIS A 59 3.99 -0.96 4.44
C HIS A 59 2.63 -0.42 4.01
N LEU A 60 2.14 -0.79 2.83
CA LEU A 60 0.81 -0.39 2.34
C LEU A 60 -0.31 -0.98 3.18
N LEU A 61 -0.23 -2.26 3.55
CA LEU A 61 -1.22 -2.93 4.41
C LEU A 61 -1.29 -2.29 5.80
N ALA A 62 -0.15 -2.09 6.45
CA ALA A 62 -0.07 -1.45 7.76
C ALA A 62 -0.58 0.01 7.70
N SER A 63 -0.16 0.77 6.69
CA SER A 63 -0.58 2.16 6.51
C SER A 63 -2.07 2.29 6.21
N ALA A 64 -2.66 1.35 5.47
CA ALA A 64 -4.09 1.31 5.20
C ALA A 64 -4.92 1.09 6.49
N LEU A 65 -4.46 0.21 7.37
CA LEU A 65 -5.07 0.01 8.70
C LEU A 65 -4.97 1.28 9.55
N LEU A 66 -3.79 1.91 9.62
CA LEU A 66 -3.58 3.15 10.39
C LEU A 66 -4.41 4.33 9.86
N THR A 67 -4.66 4.36 8.55
CA THR A 67 -5.44 5.43 7.90
C THR A 67 -6.94 5.12 7.86
N GLU A 68 -7.35 3.91 8.27
CA GLU A 68 -8.74 3.42 8.21
C GLU A 68 -9.32 3.46 6.78
N VAL A 69 -8.55 3.00 5.80
CA VAL A 69 -8.94 2.97 4.39
C VAL A 69 -8.83 1.58 3.78
N SER A 70 -9.62 1.32 2.75
CA SER A 70 -9.51 0.08 1.98
C SER A 70 -8.41 0.17 0.92
N ILE A 71 -7.76 -0.97 0.65
CA ILE A 71 -6.81 -1.16 -0.45
C ILE A 71 -7.57 -1.66 -1.67
N TRP A 72 -7.46 -0.91 -2.76
CA TRP A 72 -7.81 -1.41 -4.09
C TRP A 72 -6.52 -1.80 -4.83
N THR A 73 -6.46 -3.04 -5.31
CA THR A 73 -5.28 -3.57 -6.00
C THR A 73 -5.68 -4.59 -7.06
N LEU A 74 -4.85 -4.71 -8.10
CA LEU A 74 -4.92 -5.79 -9.09
C LEU A 74 -3.94 -6.94 -8.76
N ASP A 75 -3.07 -6.75 -7.78
CA ASP A 75 -2.20 -7.83 -7.30
C ASP A 75 -3.02 -8.83 -6.48
N LYS A 76 -3.01 -10.08 -6.93
CA LYS A 76 -3.80 -11.15 -6.33
C LYS A 76 -3.38 -11.45 -4.89
N LYS A 77 -2.08 -11.50 -4.59
CA LYS A 77 -1.59 -11.82 -3.25
C LYS A 77 -1.89 -10.69 -2.28
N LEU A 78 -1.71 -9.45 -2.73
CA LEU A 78 -2.01 -8.29 -1.91
C LEU A 78 -3.51 -8.20 -1.62
N TYR A 79 -4.35 -8.50 -2.62
CA TYR A 79 -5.80 -8.56 -2.46
C TYR A 79 -6.23 -9.65 -1.47
N GLU A 80 -5.65 -10.85 -1.56
CA GLU A 80 -5.92 -11.96 -0.65
C GLU A 80 -5.63 -11.56 0.81
N ILE A 81 -4.44 -11.02 1.10
CA ILE A 81 -4.08 -10.58 2.45
C ILE A 81 -4.92 -9.39 2.90
N ALA A 82 -5.18 -8.40 2.03
CA ALA A 82 -6.07 -7.29 2.36
C ALA A 82 -7.49 -7.76 2.70
N THR A 83 -7.96 -8.84 2.07
CA THR A 83 -9.27 -9.45 2.35
C THR A 83 -9.25 -10.14 3.72
N GLU A 84 -8.20 -10.91 4.03
CA GLU A 84 -8.01 -11.54 5.34
C GLU A 84 -8.00 -10.51 6.48
N LEU A 85 -7.42 -9.33 6.22
CA LEU A 85 -7.36 -8.22 7.16
C LEU A 85 -8.62 -7.33 7.18
N GLY A 86 -9.62 -7.62 6.34
CA GLY A 86 -10.88 -6.85 6.27
C GLY A 86 -10.73 -5.44 5.67
N ILE A 87 -9.63 -5.17 4.97
CA ILE A 87 -9.33 -3.87 4.36
C ILE A 87 -9.31 -3.92 2.82
N ALA A 88 -9.70 -5.02 2.19
CA ALA A 88 -9.83 -5.06 0.74
C ALA A 88 -11.02 -4.21 0.26
N PHE A 89 -10.81 -3.42 -0.80
CA PHE A 89 -11.90 -2.74 -1.47
C PHE A 89 -12.74 -3.74 -2.27
N ILE A 90 -14.00 -3.92 -1.88
CA ILE A 90 -14.96 -4.76 -2.59
C ILE A 90 -15.74 -3.86 -3.55
N LYS A 91 -15.58 -4.10 -4.85
CA LYS A 91 -16.36 -3.39 -5.87
C LYS A 91 -17.82 -3.83 -5.75
N THR A 92 -18.68 -2.87 -5.40
CA THR A 92 -20.14 -3.04 -5.33
C THR A 92 -20.77 -3.04 -6.72
#